data_AF-A0A636LJS2-F1
#
_entry.id   AF-A0A636LJS2-F1
#
_cell.length_a   1.000
_cell.length_b   1.000
_cell.length_c   1.000
_cell.angle_alpha   90.00
_cell.angle_beta   90.00
_cell.angle_gamma   90.00
#
_symmetry.space_group_name_H-M   'P 1'
#
loop_
_entity.id
_entity.type
_entity.pdbx_description
1 polymer ?
#
loop_
_entity_poly.entity_id
_entity_poly.type
_entity_poly.pdbx_seq_one_letter_code
_entity_poly.pdbx_strand_id
1 'polypeptide(L)' 'MDALELLVNRRSASRLAEPAPVGEQLQNILRAGMRVPDHKSLQPWRFFVIEGEGRDRFSAVLEQGAVAAGGDEKAIEKAR' A
#
# COMPACT_ATOMS: atom_id res chain seq x y z
N MET A 1 21.42 7.41 -2.51
CA MET A 1 21.85 6.26 -1.71
C MET A 1 22.44 5.25 -2.68
N ASP A 2 23.52 4.58 -2.26
CA ASP A 2 24.06 3.47 -3.04
C ASP A 2 23.04 2.31 -3.09
N ALA A 3 23.04 1.53 -4.18
CA ALA A 3 22.05 0.45 -4.36
C ALA A 3 22.23 -0.67 -3.33
N LEU A 4 23.47 -1.05 -3.03
CA LEU A 4 23.76 -2.07 -2.02
C LEU A 4 23.40 -1.56 -0.63
N GLU A 5 23.71 -0.29 -0.35
CA GLU A 5 23.35 0.38 0.91
C GLU A 5 21.83 0.35 1.15
N LEU A 6 21.02 0.68 0.15
CA LEU A 6 19.56 0.59 0.22
C LEU A 6 19.12 -0.83 0.57
N LEU A 7 19.63 -1.83 -0.14
CA LEU A 7 19.20 -3.23 0.02
C LEU A 7 19.52 -3.78 1.42
N VAL A 8 20.69 -3.47 1.97
CA VAL A 8 21.12 -4.03 3.27
C VAL A 8 20.58 -3.25 4.47
N ASN A 9 20.21 -1.98 4.30
CA ASN A 9 19.77 -1.12 5.40
C ASN A 9 18.26 -0.77 5.38
N ARG A 10 17.49 -1.17 4.36
CA ARG A 10 16.06 -0.83 4.26
C ARG A 10 15.28 -1.26 5.50
N ARG A 11 14.54 -0.30 6.08
CA ARG A 11 13.57 -0.52 7.17
C ARG A 11 12.16 -0.15 6.73
N SER A 12 11.17 -0.70 7.42
CA SER A 12 9.77 -0.30 7.26
C SER A 12 9.45 0.78 8.30
N ALA A 13 8.78 1.86 7.88
CA ALA A 13 8.29 2.91 8.76
C ALA A 13 6.77 2.80 8.92
N SER A 14 6.26 2.72 10.15
CA SER A 14 4.83 2.52 10.44
C SER A 14 4.05 3.81 10.72
N ARG A 15 4.76 4.90 11.07
CA ARG A 15 4.16 6.21 11.35
C ARG A 15 4.53 7.15 10.21
N LEU A 16 3.62 7.30 9.26
CA LEU A 16 3.77 8.17 8.08
C LEU A 16 2.99 9.47 8.30
N ALA A 17 3.35 10.51 7.54
CA ALA A 17 2.72 11.82 7.58
C ALA A 17 2.62 12.40 6.15
N GLU A 18 1.83 13.46 6.01
CA GLU A 18 1.75 14.23 4.76
C GLU A 18 3.04 15.06 4.51
N PRO A 19 3.39 15.37 3.25
CA PRO A 19 2.71 14.95 2.03
C PRO A 19 3.08 13.53 1.59
N ALA A 20 2.11 12.78 1.06
CA ALA A 20 2.38 11.55 0.31
C ALA A 20 3.19 11.83 -0.98
N PRO A 21 3.94 10.84 -1.53
CA PRO A 21 4.57 10.96 -2.84
C PRO A 21 3.54 11.23 -3.94
N VAL A 22 3.77 12.25 -4.76
CA VAL A 22 2.89 12.65 -5.86
C VAL A 22 3.67 12.81 -7.17
N GLY A 23 2.95 12.88 -8.30
CA GLY A 23 3.56 13.10 -9.63
C GLY A 23 4.62 12.05 -9.97
N GLU A 24 5.80 12.49 -10.41
CA GLU A 24 6.90 11.59 -10.77
C GLU A 24 7.39 10.71 -9.62
N GLN A 25 7.25 11.13 -8.37
CA GLN A 25 7.64 10.28 -7.23
C GLN A 25 6.75 9.03 -7.16
N LEU A 26 5.43 9.21 -7.27
CA LEU A 26 4.47 8.10 -7.31
C LEU A 26 4.68 7.23 -8.56
N GLN A 27 4.89 7.86 -9.72
CA GLN A 27 5.17 7.13 -10.97
C GLN A 27 6.44 6.28 -10.87
N ASN A 28 7.49 6.79 -10.23
CA ASN A 28 8.72 6.02 -10.04
C ASN A 28 8.52 4.81 -9.12
N ILE A 29 7.68 4.92 -8.08
CA ILE A 29 7.31 3.78 -7.21
C ILE A 29 6.58 2.71 -8.02
N LEU A 30 5.59 3.08 -8.82
CA LEU A 30 4.83 2.14 -9.66
C LEU A 30 5.72 1.50 -10.73
N ARG A 31 6.57 2.30 -11.40
CA ARG A 31 7.57 1.82 -12.38
C ARG A 31 8.50 0.79 -11.75
N ALA A 32 9.00 1.04 -10.54
CA ALA A 32 9.83 0.09 -9.82
C ALA A 32 9.10 -1.23 -9.53
N GLY A 33 7.84 -1.17 -9.10
CA GLY A 33 7.01 -2.35 -8.86
C GLY A 33 6.83 -3.25 -10.09
N MET A 34 6.74 -2.66 -11.29
CA MET A 34 6.64 -3.39 -12.56
C MET A 34 7.95 -4.06 -13.03
N ARG A 35 9.05 -3.91 -12.29
CA ARG A 35 10.35 -4.54 -12.63
C ARG A 35 10.61 -5.87 -11.95
N VAL A 36 9.66 -6.36 -11.16
CA VAL A 36 9.72 -7.69 -10.54
C VAL A 36 9.86 -8.78 -11.61
N PRO A 37 10.63 -9.85 -11.37
CA PRO A 37 10.66 -11.00 -12.27
C PRO A 37 9.26 -11.59 -12.44
N ASP A 38 8.91 -11.88 -13.69
CA ASP A 38 7.58 -12.31 -14.08
C ASP A 38 7.69 -13.45 -15.09
N HIS A 39 7.36 -14.65 -14.63
CA HIS A 39 7.44 -15.83 -15.47
C HIS A 39 6.40 -15.75 -16.57
N LYS A 40 6.87 -15.80 -17.83
CA LYS A 40 6.07 -15.64 -19.05
C LYS A 40 5.49 -14.23 -19.25
N SER A 41 6.01 -13.21 -18.56
CA SER A 41 5.61 -11.82 -18.77
C SER A 41 4.09 -11.59 -18.68
N LEU A 42 3.42 -12.27 -17.74
CA LEU A 42 1.97 -12.25 -17.60
C LEU A 42 1.44 -10.93 -17.05
N GLN A 43 2.28 -10.17 -16.35
CA GLN A 43 1.95 -8.96 -15.62
C GLN A 43 0.71 -9.12 -14.72
N PRO A 44 0.64 -10.16 -13.86
CA PRO A 44 -0.58 -10.52 -13.14
C PRO A 44 -0.90 -9.57 -11.97
N TRP A 45 -0.19 -8.45 -11.85
CA TRP A 45 -0.37 -7.47 -10.79
C TRP A 45 -1.34 -6.37 -11.20
N ARG A 46 -2.07 -5.87 -10.20
CA ARG A 46 -2.89 -4.67 -10.32
C ARG A 46 -2.57 -3.75 -9.15
N PHE A 47 -2.16 -2.53 -9.43
CA PHE A 47 -1.92 -1.52 -8.40
C PHE A 47 -3.19 -0.69 -8.20
N PHE A 48 -3.61 -0.56 -6.94
CA PHE A 48 -4.68 0.35 -6.52
C PHE A 48 -4.04 1.48 -5.73
N VAL A 49 -4.10 2.70 -6.26
CA VAL A 49 -3.69 3.90 -5.53
C VAL A 49 -4.92 4.41 -4.77
N ILE A 50 -4.81 4.50 -3.44
CA ILE A 50 -5.88 4.92 -2.55
C ILE A 50 -5.41 6.18 -1.81
N GLU A 51 -5.98 7.32 -2.17
CA GLU A 51 -5.60 8.65 -1.65
C GLU A 51 -6.84 9.52 -1.43
N GLY A 52 -6.68 10.60 -0.65
CA GLY A 52 -7.77 11.53 -0.33
C GLY A 52 -9.02 10.82 0.22
N GLU A 53 -10.20 11.21 -0.26
CA GLU A 53 -11.51 10.61 0.07
C GLU A 53 -11.59 9.11 -0.27
N GLY A 54 -10.73 8.60 -1.16
CA GLY A 54 -10.62 7.18 -1.45
C GLY A 54 -10.20 6.36 -0.22
N ARG A 55 -9.45 6.95 0.71
CA ARG A 55 -9.05 6.31 1.97
C ARG A 55 -10.26 6.11 2.89
N ASP A 56 -11.18 7.07 2.94
CA ASP A 56 -12.41 6.97 3.74
C ASP A 56 -13.32 5.87 3.18
N ARG A 57 -13.46 5.81 1.86
CA ARG A 57 -14.19 4.72 1.19
C ARG A 57 -13.56 3.35 1.46
N PHE A 58 -12.23 3.28 1.49
CA PHE A 58 -11.53 2.04 1.80
C PHE A 58 -11.69 1.63 3.26
N SER A 59 -11.63 2.57 4.21
CA SER A 59 -11.95 2.34 5.62
C SER A 59 -13.33 1.71 5.79
N ALA A 60 -14.37 2.24 5.15
CA ALA A 60 -15.72 1.66 5.20
C ALA A 60 -15.76 0.21 4.68
N VAL A 61 -14.99 -0.13 3.64
CA VAL A 61 -14.90 -1.51 3.11
C VAL A 61 -14.17 -2.43 4.10
N LEU A 62 -13.10 -1.95 4.74
CA LEU A 62 -12.37 -2.71 5.76
C LEU A 62 -13.25 -2.99 6.98
N GLU A 63 -14.01 -2.00 7.44
CA GLU A 63 -14.98 -2.16 8.53
C GLU A 63 -16.02 -3.23 8.19
N GLN A 64 -16.65 -3.15 7.01
CA GLN A 64 -17.61 -4.16 6.54
C GLN A 64 -16.99 -5.56 6.52
N GLY A 65 -15.73 -5.68 6.06
CA GLY A 65 -14.99 -6.93 6.07
C GLY A 65 -14.75 -7.48 7.48
N ALA A 66 -14.39 -6.62 8.44
CA ALA A 66 -14.17 -7.01 9.84
C ALA A 66 -15.46 -7.52 10.50
N VAL A 67 -16.60 -6.85 10.25
CA VAL A 67 -17.92 -7.29 10.72
C VAL A 67 -18.29 -8.64 10.10
N ALA A 68 -18.15 -8.80 8.78
CA ALA A 68 -18.47 -10.03 8.08
C ALA A 68 -17.61 -11.23 8.53
N ALA A 69 -16.37 -10.97 8.97
CA ALA A 69 -15.47 -11.97 9.52
C ALA A 69 -15.76 -12.32 11.00
N GLY A 70 -16.75 -11.68 11.64
CA GLY A 70 -17.06 -11.88 13.06
C GLY A 70 -16.02 -11.30 14.01
N GLY A 71 -15.34 -10.22 13.60
CA GLY A 71 -14.37 -9.51 14.45
C GLY A 71 -14.99 -8.94 15.72
N ASP A 72 -14.21 -8.86 16.78
CA ASP A 72 -14.60 -8.17 18.01
C ASP A 72 -14.61 -6.64 17.81
N GLU A 73 -15.15 -5.91 18.80
CA GLU A 73 -15.28 -4.45 18.73
C GLU A 73 -13.94 -3.75 18.46
N LYS A 74 -12.86 -4.26 19.07
CA LYS A 74 -11.50 -3.76 18.86
C LYS A 74 -11.00 -3.97 17.43
N ALA A 75 -11.29 -5.12 16.82
CA ALA A 75 -10.95 -5.39 15.44
C ALA A 75 -11.72 -4.49 14.46
N ILE A 76 -13.01 -4.24 14.74
CA ILE A 76 -13.86 -3.35 13.94
C ILE A 76 -13.38 -1.89 14.07
N GLU A 77 -13.08 -1.42 15.28
CA GLU A 77 -12.54 -0.08 15.51
C GLU A 77 -11.20 0.14 14.80
N LYS A 78 -10.32 -0.87 14.82
CA LYS A 78 -9.03 -0.80 14.10
C LYS A 78 -9.20 -0.77 12.57
N ALA A 79 -10.31 -1.29 12.04
CA ALA A 79 -10.57 -1.34 10.62
C ALA A 79 -11.16 -0.01 10.08
N ARG A 80 -11.74 0.81 10.96
CA ARG A 80 -12.17 2.18 10.67
C ARG A 80 -10.96 3.12 10.53
#